data_AF-A0A8K0P9Y4-F1
#
_entry.id   AF-A0A8K0P9Y4-F1
#
_cell.length_a   1.000
_cell.length_b   1.000
_cell.length_c   1.000
_cell.angle_alpha   90.00
_cell.angle_beta   90.00
_cell.angle_gamma   90.00
#
_symmetry.space_group_name_H-M   'P 1'
#
loop_
_entity.id
_entity.type
_entity.pdbx_description
1 polymer ?
#
loop_
_entity_poly.entity_id
_entity_poly.type
_entity_poly.pdbx_seq_one_letter_code
_entity_poly.pdbx_strand_id
1 'polypeptide(L)'
;MTTPTFPLPILRPFLLPLLFLLLSPTTASFGNHFSTGPTGPGNFIRTANSTLIVPRAPRPQMSLLSLWTGMGTSNGDLIQALVESYAGDLGNTGGGSEWCSYTSTLNGSGQVGGPQRVTKPGDRVKMSYMLNDETDMYDQYVYLNGELISTFSTASGRALGWGTAEECQPEAPCSIVPKHDWVNTVLVLDQPQLDYNNTFGSNKANGTLTTTDGGKTWKGARITIGNWDSGPSCPWFDKQNVTTRTGSTFGIECGVRHRGGNIKVVQPGNFMSCIEMCEKAAGCVHVDMVEGKCFLKSTVGAAFQDSKASYCGLRYFRAK
;
A
#
# COMPACT_ATOMS: atom_id res chain seq x y z
N MET A 1 44.27 -54.50 44.18
CA MET A 1 43.49 -54.67 42.93
C MET A 1 43.06 -53.30 42.48
N THR A 2 43.66 -52.83 41.38
CA THR A 2 43.59 -51.47 40.85
C THR A 2 42.33 -51.29 40.01
N THR A 3 41.43 -50.41 40.44
CA THR A 3 40.32 -49.90 39.63
C THR A 3 40.80 -48.68 38.82
N PRO A 4 40.57 -48.62 37.49
CA PRO A 4 40.89 -47.43 36.72
C PRO A 4 39.76 -46.41 36.84
N THR A 5 40.11 -45.17 37.18
CA THR A 5 39.24 -44.00 37.15
C THR A 5 39.24 -43.40 35.73
N PHE A 6 38.07 -43.32 35.10
CA PHE A 6 37.87 -42.55 33.86
C PHE A 6 37.64 -41.07 34.19
N PRO A 7 38.27 -40.11 33.49
CA PRO A 7 37.96 -38.70 33.67
C PRO A 7 36.66 -38.34 32.92
N LEU A 8 35.74 -37.66 33.61
CA LEU A 8 34.56 -37.01 33.03
C LEU A 8 34.99 -35.86 32.10
N PRO A 9 34.32 -35.67 30.94
CA PRO A 9 34.64 -34.57 30.05
C PRO A 9 34.09 -33.25 30.63
N ILE A 10 34.96 -32.25 30.69
CA ILE A 10 34.63 -30.88 31.07
C ILE A 10 33.81 -30.26 29.93
N LEU A 11 32.51 -30.06 30.17
CA LEU A 11 31.62 -29.35 29.26
C LEU A 11 31.96 -27.85 29.31
N ARG A 12 32.62 -27.33 28.26
CA ARG A 12 32.83 -25.88 28.10
C ARG A 12 31.47 -25.21 27.86
N PRO A 13 31.09 -24.16 28.61
CA PRO A 13 29.89 -23.41 28.30
C PRO A 13 30.14 -22.64 27.00
N PHE A 14 29.46 -23.04 25.92
CA PHE A 14 29.32 -22.21 24.74
C PHE A 14 28.47 -20.99 25.14
N LEU A 15 29.10 -19.83 25.34
CA LEU A 15 28.40 -18.55 25.25
C LEU A 15 27.94 -18.41 23.79
N LEU A 16 26.67 -18.70 23.53
CA LEU A 16 26.02 -18.21 22.32
C LEU A 16 25.99 -16.68 22.41
N PRO A 17 26.55 -15.93 21.45
CA PRO A 17 26.33 -14.50 21.41
C PRO A 17 24.84 -14.29 21.12
N LEU A 18 24.14 -13.64 22.05
CA LEU A 18 22.79 -13.16 21.83
C LEU A 18 22.89 -12.07 20.75
N LEU A 19 22.71 -12.46 19.50
CA LEU A 19 22.60 -11.55 18.37
C LEU A 19 21.27 -10.82 18.56
N PHE A 20 21.29 -9.66 19.22
CA PHE A 20 20.19 -8.72 19.18
C PHE A 20 20.03 -8.32 17.71
N LEU A 21 19.06 -8.93 17.01
CA LEU A 21 18.49 -8.33 15.82
C LEU A 21 17.88 -7.00 16.26
N LEU A 22 18.60 -5.91 16.02
CA LEU A 22 18.00 -4.59 15.92
C LEU A 22 16.98 -4.69 14.77
N LEU A 23 15.69 -4.88 15.10
CA LEU A 23 14.64 -4.58 14.15
C LEU A 23 14.72 -3.07 13.91
N SER A 24 15.24 -2.67 12.75
CA SER A 24 15.04 -1.32 12.27
C SER A 24 13.53 -1.05 12.25
N PRO A 25 13.03 0.06 12.83
CA PRO A 25 11.64 0.42 12.64
C PRO A 25 11.43 0.58 11.14
N THR A 26 10.59 -0.28 10.57
CA THR A 26 10.22 -0.24 9.16
C THR A 26 9.54 1.10 8.87
N THR A 27 10.13 1.96 8.03
CA THR A 27 9.59 3.30 7.79
C THR A 27 8.58 3.31 6.64
N ALA A 28 7.29 3.11 6.95
CA ALA A 28 6.23 3.08 5.95
C ALA A 28 6.27 4.32 5.03
N SER A 29 6.05 4.10 3.72
CA SER A 29 5.93 5.17 2.73
C SER A 29 4.45 5.44 2.43
N PHE A 30 4.04 6.69 2.51
CA PHE A 30 2.65 7.10 2.27
C PHE A 30 2.49 7.72 0.87
N GLY A 31 1.43 7.30 0.19
CA GLY A 31 1.04 7.77 -1.12
C GLY A 31 0.03 8.91 -1.08
N ASN A 32 -0.96 8.80 -1.95
CA ASN A 32 -2.04 9.78 -2.04
C ASN A 32 -3.03 9.58 -0.89
N HIS A 33 -3.63 10.68 -0.43
CA HIS A 33 -4.53 10.64 0.72
C HIS A 33 -5.55 11.77 0.67
N PHE A 34 -6.64 11.56 1.42
CA PHE A 34 -7.57 12.59 1.84
C PHE A 34 -7.81 12.41 3.35
N SER A 35 -7.79 13.49 4.11
CA SER A 35 -7.93 13.45 5.56
C SER A 35 -8.81 14.59 6.07
N THR A 36 -9.38 14.37 7.25
CA THR A 36 -10.17 15.31 8.02
C THR A 36 -9.77 15.22 9.48
N GLY A 37 -9.92 16.32 10.20
CA GLY A 37 -9.59 16.44 11.61
C GLY A 37 -8.24 17.11 11.90
N PRO A 38 -7.94 17.35 13.19
CA PRO A 38 -8.73 16.90 14.34
C PRO A 38 -10.09 17.61 14.46
N THR A 39 -11.06 16.94 15.10
CA THR A 39 -12.31 17.57 15.56
C THR A 39 -12.01 18.66 16.58
N GLY A 40 -12.97 19.57 16.77
CA GLY A 40 -12.88 20.60 17.79
C GLY A 40 -12.78 20.00 19.20
N PRO A 41 -12.26 20.76 20.20
CA PRO A 41 -12.12 20.28 21.57
C PRO A 41 -13.42 19.67 22.13
N GLY A 42 -13.33 18.47 22.71
CA GLY A 42 -14.48 17.75 23.27
C GLY A 42 -15.43 17.11 22.25
N ASN A 43 -15.18 17.26 20.94
CA ASN A 43 -15.93 16.62 19.87
C ASN A 43 -15.13 15.45 19.27
N PHE A 44 -15.82 14.52 18.61
CA PHE A 44 -15.22 13.33 18.00
C PHE A 44 -16.15 12.74 16.93
N ILE A 45 -15.63 11.81 16.13
CA ILE A 45 -16.39 11.10 15.11
C ILE A 45 -17.05 9.88 15.76
N ARG A 46 -18.38 9.83 15.79
CA ARG A 46 -19.13 8.66 16.28
C ARG A 46 -19.26 7.57 15.24
N THR A 47 -19.37 7.95 13.98
CA THR A 47 -19.57 7.00 12.89
C THR A 47 -18.80 7.47 11.68
N ALA A 48 -18.09 6.53 11.04
CA ALA A 48 -17.45 6.76 9.76
C ALA A 48 -17.70 5.57 8.83
N ASN A 49 -18.19 5.86 7.64
CA ASN A 49 -18.43 4.89 6.59
C ASN A 49 -17.76 5.35 5.31
N SER A 50 -17.14 4.45 4.56
CA SER A 50 -16.65 4.71 3.21
C SER A 50 -16.57 3.41 2.42
N THR A 51 -16.81 3.46 1.11
CA THR A 51 -16.75 2.27 0.26
C THR A 51 -15.65 2.40 -0.78
N LEU A 52 -14.65 1.52 -0.74
CA LEU A 52 -13.67 1.39 -1.81
C LEU A 52 -14.32 0.71 -3.02
N ILE A 53 -14.13 1.28 -4.20
CA ILE A 53 -14.25 0.53 -5.45
C ILE A 53 -12.86 -0.08 -5.70
N VAL A 54 -12.73 -1.38 -5.46
CA VAL A 54 -11.42 -2.05 -5.41
C VAL A 54 -10.71 -1.89 -6.76
N PRO A 55 -9.52 -1.26 -6.79
CA PRO A 55 -8.77 -1.11 -8.03
C PRO A 55 -8.22 -2.45 -8.51
N ARG A 56 -7.67 -2.46 -9.72
CA ARG A 56 -6.79 -3.56 -10.13
C ARG A 56 -5.64 -3.68 -9.14
N ALA A 57 -5.40 -4.90 -8.67
CA ALA A 57 -4.27 -5.14 -7.79
C ALA A 57 -2.95 -4.79 -8.49
N PRO A 58 -1.95 -4.33 -7.73
CA PRO A 58 -0.61 -4.08 -8.24
C PRO A 58 -0.03 -5.31 -8.94
N ARG A 59 0.63 -5.09 -10.08
CA ARG A 59 1.41 -6.11 -10.81
C ARG A 59 2.69 -5.45 -11.34
N PRO A 60 3.90 -5.94 -10.99
CA PRO A 60 4.14 -6.89 -9.91
C PRO A 60 3.80 -6.24 -8.56
N GLN A 61 3.41 -7.06 -7.58
CA GLN A 61 3.34 -6.62 -6.20
C GLN A 61 4.65 -6.98 -5.49
N MET A 62 5.36 -5.99 -4.97
CA MET A 62 6.74 -6.16 -4.49
C MET A 62 6.85 -6.23 -2.97
N SER A 63 5.88 -5.66 -2.25
CA SER A 63 5.84 -5.70 -0.79
C SER A 63 4.39 -5.63 -0.30
N LEU A 64 4.16 -5.18 0.93
CA LEU A 64 2.83 -4.89 1.45
C LEU A 64 2.35 -3.52 0.96
N LEU A 65 1.25 -3.51 0.21
CA LEU A 65 0.56 -2.29 -0.20
C LEU A 65 -0.83 -2.31 0.40
N SER A 66 -1.17 -1.26 1.14
CA SER A 66 -2.42 -1.15 1.87
C SER A 66 -3.18 0.06 1.38
N LEU A 67 -4.45 -0.14 1.04
CA LEU A 67 -5.43 0.92 0.83
C LEU A 67 -6.35 0.90 2.03
N TRP A 68 -6.40 1.98 2.77
CA TRP A 68 -7.17 2.02 4.01
C TRP A 68 -8.00 3.27 4.15
N THR A 69 -9.03 3.15 4.97
CA THR A 69 -9.62 4.29 5.68
C THR A 69 -9.49 4.05 7.16
N GLY A 70 -9.38 5.10 7.95
CA GLY A 70 -9.18 4.93 9.38
C GLY A 70 -9.44 6.20 10.17
N MET A 71 -9.43 6.04 11.49
CA MET A 71 -9.63 7.11 12.45
C MET A 71 -8.50 7.11 13.48
N GLY A 72 -7.74 8.20 13.52
CA GLY A 72 -6.78 8.46 14.58
C GLY A 72 -7.52 8.80 15.87
N THR A 73 -7.09 8.22 16.98
CA THR A 73 -7.82 8.30 18.25
C THR A 73 -7.08 9.08 19.33
N SER A 74 -7.80 9.51 20.37
CA SER A 74 -7.23 10.19 21.54
C SER A 74 -6.25 9.32 22.35
N ASN A 75 -6.31 7.99 22.20
CA ASN A 75 -5.39 7.07 22.87
C ASN A 75 -4.12 6.79 22.04
N GLY A 76 -4.01 7.37 20.84
CA GLY A 76 -2.85 7.20 19.96
C GLY A 76 -2.92 5.99 19.04
N ASP A 77 -4.02 5.22 19.07
CA ASP A 77 -4.23 4.13 18.11
C ASP A 77 -4.85 4.66 16.80
N LEU A 78 -4.73 3.83 15.76
CA LEU A 78 -5.41 4.01 14.48
C LEU A 78 -6.38 2.84 14.24
N ILE A 79 -7.68 3.13 14.38
CA ILE A 79 -8.76 2.19 14.00
C ILE A 79 -8.87 2.24 12.47
N GLN A 80 -8.61 1.14 11.77
CA GLN A 80 -8.52 1.13 10.31
C GLN A 80 -8.86 -0.23 9.71
N ALA A 81 -9.78 -0.26 8.75
CA ALA A 81 -9.91 -1.40 7.88
C ALA A 81 -8.96 -1.27 6.69
N LEU A 82 -8.45 -2.41 6.25
CA LEU A 82 -7.39 -2.50 5.26
C LEU A 82 -7.91 -3.26 4.03
N VAL A 83 -7.48 -2.82 2.84
CA VAL A 83 -7.48 -3.61 1.60
C VAL A 83 -6.04 -3.75 1.16
N GLU A 84 -5.46 -4.93 1.33
CA GLU A 84 -4.02 -5.15 1.20
C GLU A 84 -3.69 -6.10 0.05
N SER A 85 -2.55 -5.84 -0.59
CA SER A 85 -1.93 -6.77 -1.53
C SER A 85 -0.53 -7.07 -1.02
N TYR A 86 -0.08 -8.32 -1.19
CA TYR A 86 1.19 -8.81 -0.68
C TYR A 86 2.08 -9.33 -1.80
N ALA A 87 3.40 -9.30 -1.57
CA ALA A 87 4.37 -9.87 -2.49
C ALA A 87 4.24 -11.40 -2.56
N GLY A 88 4.27 -11.95 -3.78
CA GLY A 88 4.11 -13.38 -4.02
C GLY A 88 2.65 -13.85 -3.96
N ASP A 89 2.42 -15.13 -4.27
CA ASP A 89 1.11 -15.77 -4.11
C ASP A 89 1.01 -16.36 -2.71
N LEU A 90 0.28 -15.67 -1.82
CA LEU A 90 0.06 -16.10 -0.44
C LEU A 90 -1.24 -16.90 -0.27
N GLY A 91 -1.89 -17.32 -1.36
CA GLY A 91 -3.14 -18.07 -1.30
C GLY A 91 -4.28 -17.25 -0.68
N ASN A 92 -4.97 -17.80 0.33
CA ASN A 92 -6.20 -17.24 0.92
C ASN A 92 -6.02 -15.89 1.65
N THR A 93 -4.79 -15.37 1.77
CA THR A 93 -4.50 -14.07 2.40
C THR A 93 -4.20 -12.98 1.37
N GLY A 94 -4.50 -13.21 0.10
CA GLY A 94 -4.33 -12.22 -0.96
C GLY A 94 -2.87 -12.20 -1.43
N GLY A 95 -2.66 -12.56 -2.68
CA GLY A 95 -1.34 -12.58 -3.28
C GLY A 95 -1.47 -12.68 -4.78
N GLY A 96 -0.34 -12.56 -5.49
CA GLY A 96 -0.25 -12.93 -6.89
C GLY A 96 -1.22 -12.19 -7.82
N SER A 97 -1.73 -11.01 -7.43
CA SER A 97 -2.72 -10.13 -8.09
C SER A 97 -4.12 -10.00 -7.45
N GLU A 98 -4.29 -10.46 -6.23
CA GLU A 98 -5.52 -10.25 -5.47
C GLU A 98 -5.31 -9.22 -4.34
N TRP A 99 -6.44 -8.69 -3.86
CA TRP A 99 -6.50 -7.91 -2.63
C TRP A 99 -7.10 -8.75 -1.51
N CYS A 100 -6.84 -8.38 -0.27
CA CYS A 100 -7.48 -8.94 0.92
C CYS A 100 -8.05 -7.82 1.78
N SER A 101 -9.28 -7.97 2.24
CA SER A 101 -9.98 -6.97 3.03
C SER A 101 -10.34 -7.47 4.42
N TYR A 102 -10.12 -6.63 5.43
CA TYR A 102 -10.41 -6.95 6.84
C TYR A 102 -10.49 -5.72 7.73
N THR A 103 -11.16 -5.86 8.88
CA THR A 103 -11.13 -4.86 9.95
C THR A 103 -9.82 -4.93 10.72
N SER A 104 -9.26 -3.79 11.12
CA SER A 104 -8.00 -3.77 11.85
C SER A 104 -7.83 -2.56 12.77
N THR A 105 -6.90 -2.64 13.70
CA THR A 105 -6.45 -1.52 14.52
C THR A 105 -4.94 -1.62 14.64
N LEU A 106 -4.24 -0.51 14.42
CA LEU A 106 -2.85 -0.35 14.80
C LEU A 106 -2.80 0.27 16.20
N ASN A 107 -2.26 -0.46 17.16
CA ASN A 107 -2.10 -0.01 18.55
C ASN A 107 -0.68 -0.30 19.06
N GLY A 108 -0.45 -0.08 20.36
CA GLY A 108 0.85 -0.35 21.00
C GLY A 108 1.36 -1.80 20.90
N SER A 109 0.52 -2.76 20.52
CA SER A 109 0.89 -4.16 20.25
C SER A 109 1.13 -4.47 18.76
N GLY A 110 0.98 -3.48 17.88
CA GLY A 110 1.07 -3.64 16.43
C GLY A 110 -0.30 -3.72 15.76
N GLN A 111 -0.34 -4.36 14.58
CA GLN A 111 -1.56 -4.51 13.79
C GLN A 111 -2.37 -5.71 14.29
N VAL A 112 -3.59 -5.45 14.78
CA VAL A 112 -4.55 -6.49 15.21
C VAL A 112 -5.85 -6.37 14.41
N GLY A 113 -6.65 -7.44 14.29
CA GLY A 113 -7.85 -7.34 13.46
C GLY A 113 -8.71 -8.59 13.39
N GLY A 114 -9.71 -8.50 12.53
CA GLY A 114 -10.68 -9.56 12.25
C GLY A 114 -10.21 -10.49 11.11
N PRO A 115 -11.07 -11.44 10.69
CA PRO A 115 -10.74 -12.37 9.61
C PRO A 115 -10.55 -11.64 8.27
N GLN A 116 -9.62 -12.14 7.46
CA GLN A 116 -9.37 -11.65 6.11
C GLN A 116 -10.25 -12.35 5.08
N ARG A 117 -10.60 -11.64 4.01
CA ARG A 117 -11.21 -12.21 2.81
C ARG A 117 -10.61 -11.62 1.55
N VAL A 118 -10.39 -12.49 0.57
CA VAL A 118 -9.99 -12.09 -0.77
C VAL A 118 -11.04 -11.18 -1.39
N THR A 119 -10.59 -10.09 -2.00
CA THR A 119 -11.39 -9.15 -2.77
C THR A 119 -10.77 -8.91 -4.14
N LYS A 120 -11.62 -8.63 -5.12
CA LYS A 120 -11.26 -8.58 -6.54
C LYS A 120 -11.50 -7.19 -7.11
N PRO A 121 -10.79 -6.83 -8.20
CA PRO A 121 -11.02 -5.54 -8.86
C PRO A 121 -12.49 -5.36 -9.24
N GLY A 122 -13.06 -4.20 -8.89
CA GLY A 122 -14.47 -3.87 -9.10
C GLY A 122 -15.39 -4.19 -7.92
N ASP A 123 -14.93 -5.00 -6.95
CA ASP A 123 -15.68 -5.23 -5.71
C ASP A 123 -15.91 -3.92 -4.94
N ARG A 124 -16.98 -3.91 -4.17
CA ARG A 124 -17.34 -2.79 -3.29
C ARG A 124 -17.05 -3.18 -1.85
N VAL A 125 -15.98 -2.64 -1.30
CA VAL A 125 -15.56 -2.90 0.09
C VAL A 125 -15.97 -1.72 0.95
N LYS A 126 -17.05 -1.87 1.71
CA LYS A 126 -17.49 -0.86 2.68
C LYS A 126 -16.77 -1.07 4.00
N MET A 127 -16.04 -0.06 4.43
CA MET A 127 -15.42 0.04 5.75
C MET A 127 -16.28 0.92 6.64
N SER A 128 -16.66 0.40 7.81
CA SER A 128 -17.59 1.04 8.74
C SER A 128 -17.04 0.99 10.15
N TYR A 129 -17.10 2.11 10.84
CA TYR A 129 -16.67 2.27 12.23
C TYR A 129 -17.77 2.99 13.01
N MET A 130 -18.13 2.48 14.19
CA MET A 130 -19.21 3.03 15.00
C MET A 130 -18.83 2.98 16.48
N LEU A 131 -18.91 4.11 17.19
CA LEU A 131 -18.81 4.13 18.64
C LEU A 131 -20.05 3.49 19.24
N ASN A 132 -19.84 2.49 20.08
CA ASN A 132 -20.86 1.79 20.84
C ASN A 132 -20.92 2.37 22.26
N ASP A 133 -22.04 3.01 22.60
CA ASP A 133 -22.23 3.68 23.90
C ASP A 133 -22.30 2.70 25.09
N GLU A 134 -22.67 1.44 24.85
CA GLU A 134 -22.77 0.43 25.92
C GLU A 134 -21.39 -0.09 26.32
N THR A 135 -20.52 -0.28 25.33
CA THR A 135 -19.19 -0.88 25.53
C THR A 135 -18.06 0.15 25.58
N ASP A 136 -18.32 1.38 25.17
CA ASP A 136 -17.34 2.45 24.96
C ASP A 136 -16.21 2.07 23.98
N MET A 137 -16.53 1.19 23.02
CA MET A 137 -15.62 0.73 21.98
C MET A 137 -16.04 1.22 20.60
N TYR A 138 -15.09 1.33 19.68
CA TYR A 138 -15.42 1.42 18.26
C TYR A 138 -15.57 0.02 17.68
N ASP A 139 -16.78 -0.29 17.23
CA ASP A 139 -17.10 -1.48 16.47
C ASP A 139 -16.79 -1.24 15.00
N GLN A 140 -16.04 -2.17 14.40
CA GLN A 140 -15.64 -2.15 13.01
C GLN A 140 -16.36 -3.25 12.24
N TYR A 141 -16.75 -2.92 11.01
CA TYR A 141 -17.36 -3.85 10.08
C TYR A 141 -16.79 -3.62 8.68
N VAL A 142 -16.40 -4.71 8.01
CA VAL A 142 -16.11 -4.69 6.58
C VAL A 142 -17.17 -5.50 5.86
N TYR A 143 -17.80 -4.86 4.86
CA TYR A 143 -18.74 -5.51 3.97
C TYR A 143 -18.17 -5.62 2.56
N LEU A 144 -18.25 -6.81 1.96
CA LEU A 144 -17.89 -7.08 0.58
C LEU A 144 -19.16 -7.23 -0.24
N ASN A 145 -19.42 -6.31 -1.17
CA ASN A 145 -20.62 -6.31 -2.00
C ASN A 145 -21.94 -6.42 -1.20
N GLY A 146 -21.94 -5.91 0.04
CA GLY A 146 -23.08 -5.97 0.97
C GLY A 146 -23.06 -7.12 1.96
N GLU A 147 -22.20 -8.14 1.78
CA GLU A 147 -22.03 -9.24 2.74
C GLU A 147 -21.04 -8.84 3.84
N LEU A 148 -21.38 -9.06 5.11
CA LEU A 148 -20.46 -8.84 6.22
C LEU A 148 -19.35 -9.91 6.21
N ILE A 149 -18.09 -9.49 6.11
CA ILE A 149 -16.96 -10.41 6.00
C ILE A 149 -15.97 -10.36 7.16
N SER A 150 -15.91 -9.26 7.90
CA SER A 150 -14.94 -9.05 8.97
C SER A 150 -15.52 -8.10 10.03
N THR A 151 -15.26 -8.41 11.29
CA THR A 151 -15.69 -7.63 12.46
C THR A 151 -14.56 -7.56 13.46
N PHE A 152 -14.39 -6.41 14.11
CA PHE A 152 -13.45 -6.22 15.20
C PHE A 152 -13.89 -5.04 16.06
N SER A 153 -13.67 -5.10 17.37
CA SER A 153 -14.01 -3.99 18.28
C SER A 153 -12.76 -3.53 19.02
N THR A 154 -12.64 -2.24 19.28
CA THR A 154 -11.46 -1.67 19.94
C THR A 154 -11.85 -0.57 20.93
N ALA A 155 -11.44 -0.72 22.18
CA ALA A 155 -11.42 0.36 23.16
C ALA A 155 -10.24 1.28 22.88
N SER A 156 -10.49 2.51 22.42
CA SER A 156 -9.42 3.43 22.00
C SER A 156 -9.78 4.91 22.21
N GLY A 157 -10.58 5.22 23.23
CA GLY A 157 -10.95 6.60 23.52
C GLY A 157 -11.86 7.19 22.44
N ARG A 158 -11.47 8.31 21.81
CA ARG A 158 -12.32 9.05 20.86
C ARG A 158 -11.64 9.28 19.52
N ALA A 159 -12.35 9.05 18.42
CA ALA A 159 -11.87 9.29 17.06
C ALA A 159 -11.82 10.79 16.76
N LEU A 160 -10.61 11.34 16.60
CA LEU A 160 -10.39 12.77 16.42
C LEU A 160 -10.30 13.16 14.95
N GLY A 161 -9.98 12.23 14.06
CA GLY A 161 -9.91 12.48 12.63
C GLY A 161 -10.31 11.25 11.85
N TRP A 162 -10.51 11.44 10.55
CA TRP A 162 -10.76 10.35 9.61
C TRP A 162 -9.95 10.59 8.35
N GLY A 163 -9.50 9.54 7.69
CA GLY A 163 -8.83 9.70 6.41
C GLY A 163 -8.74 8.41 5.62
N THR A 164 -8.23 8.54 4.42
CA THR A 164 -7.82 7.46 3.53
C THR A 164 -6.36 7.66 3.17
N ALA A 165 -5.61 6.58 3.02
CA ALA A 165 -4.28 6.66 2.42
C ALA A 165 -3.96 5.39 1.64
N GLU A 166 -3.00 5.56 0.73
CA GLU A 166 -2.20 4.47 0.18
C GLU A 166 -0.93 4.35 1.02
N GLU A 167 -0.57 3.14 1.43
CA GLU A 167 0.59 2.89 2.28
C GLU A 167 1.41 1.71 1.75
N CYS A 168 2.72 1.89 1.74
CA CYS A 168 3.70 0.91 1.33
C CYS A 168 4.63 0.58 2.49
N GLN A 169 4.72 -0.70 2.85
CA GLN A 169 5.58 -1.18 3.93
C GLN A 169 6.53 -2.28 3.43
N PRO A 170 7.77 -2.41 3.96
CA PRO A 170 8.36 -1.57 5.00
C PRO A 170 8.75 -0.17 4.49
N GLU A 171 9.15 -0.02 3.22
CA GLU A 171 9.48 1.24 2.55
C GLU A 171 9.16 1.12 1.05
N ALA A 172 8.96 2.24 0.36
CA ALA A 172 8.81 2.26 -1.09
C ALA A 172 10.10 1.79 -1.80
N PRO A 173 9.98 1.16 -2.98
CA PRO A 173 8.78 1.00 -3.81
C PRO A 173 7.97 -0.31 -3.59
N CYS A 174 6.63 -0.22 -3.53
CA CYS A 174 5.74 -1.39 -3.42
C CYS A 174 5.10 -1.79 -4.75
N SER A 175 4.56 -0.81 -5.51
CA SER A 175 4.03 -0.99 -6.87
C SER A 175 3.40 0.32 -7.39
N ILE A 176 2.64 0.24 -8.48
CA ILE A 176 1.73 1.29 -8.92
C ILE A 176 0.32 1.03 -8.40
N VAL A 177 -0.19 1.97 -7.61
CA VAL A 177 -1.61 2.06 -7.30
C VAL A 177 -2.30 2.82 -8.44
N PRO A 178 -3.21 2.19 -9.19
CA PRO A 178 -3.99 2.93 -10.16
C PRO A 178 -4.97 3.87 -9.43
N LYS A 179 -5.36 4.93 -10.13
CA LYS A 179 -6.45 5.82 -9.70
C LYS A 179 -7.65 4.99 -9.25
N HIS A 180 -8.20 5.30 -8.08
CA HIS A 180 -9.34 4.60 -7.49
C HIS A 180 -10.26 5.57 -6.76
N ASP A 181 -11.43 5.07 -6.35
CA ASP A 181 -12.47 5.89 -5.74
C ASP A 181 -12.93 5.30 -4.40
N TRP A 182 -13.03 6.17 -3.41
CA TRP A 182 -13.87 5.98 -2.24
C TRP A 182 -15.22 6.63 -2.52
N VAL A 183 -16.32 5.93 -2.26
CA VAL A 183 -17.68 6.43 -2.51
C VAL A 183 -18.57 6.25 -1.29
N ASN A 184 -19.64 7.05 -1.23
CA ASN A 184 -20.61 7.04 -0.13
C ASN A 184 -19.96 7.25 1.24
N THR A 185 -19.03 8.21 1.32
CA THR A 185 -18.38 8.57 2.58
C THR A 185 -19.37 9.32 3.46
N VAL A 186 -19.53 8.87 4.70
CA VAL A 186 -20.40 9.50 5.71
C VAL A 186 -19.67 9.53 7.04
N LEU A 187 -19.46 10.72 7.58
CA LEU A 187 -18.98 10.94 8.94
C LEU A 187 -20.11 11.56 9.77
N VAL A 188 -20.31 11.06 10.98
CA VAL A 188 -21.25 11.64 11.96
C VAL A 188 -20.44 12.04 13.18
N LEU A 189 -20.41 13.34 13.48
CA LEU A 189 -19.74 13.88 14.66
C LEU A 189 -20.60 13.73 15.91
N ASP A 190 -19.99 13.79 17.09
CA ASP A 190 -20.71 13.76 18.36
C ASP A 190 -21.52 15.04 18.59
N GLN A 191 -20.93 16.19 18.29
CA GLN A 191 -21.60 17.48 18.29
C GLN A 191 -21.50 18.13 16.90
N PRO A 192 -22.49 18.94 16.48
CA PRO A 192 -22.39 19.68 15.23
C PRO A 192 -21.17 20.60 15.22
N GLN A 193 -20.40 20.55 14.14
CA GLN A 193 -19.24 21.41 13.93
C GLN A 193 -19.23 21.90 12.48
N LEU A 194 -19.71 23.13 12.25
CA LEU A 194 -19.86 23.71 10.91
C LEU A 194 -18.53 23.94 10.18
N ASP A 195 -17.48 24.23 10.93
CA ASP A 195 -16.16 24.58 10.43
C ASP A 195 -15.22 23.36 10.31
N TYR A 196 -15.74 22.14 10.45
CA TYR A 196 -14.93 20.92 10.35
C TYR A 196 -14.24 20.77 8.99
N ASN A 197 -14.80 21.34 7.92
CA ASN A 197 -14.17 21.40 6.61
C ASN A 197 -12.84 22.16 6.58
N ASN A 198 -12.58 23.07 7.52
CA ASN A 198 -11.31 23.76 7.63
C ASN A 198 -10.15 22.82 7.97
N THR A 199 -10.46 21.59 8.40
CA THR A 199 -9.47 20.55 8.76
C THR A 199 -9.10 19.65 7.58
N PHE A 200 -9.73 19.83 6.42
CA PHE A 200 -9.56 18.90 5.31
C PHE A 200 -8.17 19.04 4.67
N GLY A 201 -7.46 17.92 4.59
CA GLY A 201 -6.16 17.78 3.94
C GLY A 201 -6.25 16.84 2.76
N SER A 202 -5.42 17.06 1.74
CA SER A 202 -5.35 16.14 0.60
C SER A 202 -4.00 16.18 -0.09
N ASN A 203 -3.57 15.04 -0.59
CA ASN A 203 -2.46 14.90 -1.53
C ASN A 203 -2.93 14.09 -2.73
N LYS A 204 -2.98 14.72 -3.91
CA LYS A 204 -3.45 14.12 -5.16
C LYS A 204 -4.78 13.36 -5.04
N ALA A 205 -5.66 13.83 -4.16
CA ALA A 205 -7.04 13.38 -4.07
C ALA A 205 -7.98 14.50 -4.54
N ASN A 206 -9.11 14.14 -5.14
CA ASN A 206 -10.15 15.06 -5.56
C ASN A 206 -11.50 14.62 -5.02
N GLY A 207 -12.19 15.52 -4.33
CA GLY A 207 -13.43 15.24 -3.63
C GLY A 207 -13.50 16.08 -2.36
N THR A 208 -14.67 16.11 -1.74
CA THR A 208 -14.87 16.80 -0.47
C THR A 208 -16.05 16.19 0.27
N LEU A 209 -16.20 16.55 1.53
CA LEU A 209 -17.38 16.26 2.32
C LEU A 209 -18.17 17.56 2.52
N THR A 210 -19.49 17.44 2.54
CA THR A 210 -20.40 18.57 2.79
C THR A 210 -21.41 18.20 3.86
N THR A 211 -21.94 19.20 4.54
CA THR A 211 -22.97 19.02 5.57
C THR A 211 -24.24 19.79 5.18
N THR A 212 -25.39 19.24 5.57
CA THR A 212 -26.72 19.89 5.38
C THR A 212 -27.48 20.00 6.70
N ASP A 213 -26.90 19.55 7.81
CA ASP A 213 -27.53 19.44 9.13
C ASP A 213 -26.72 20.18 10.21
N GLY A 214 -26.11 21.30 9.83
CA GLY A 214 -25.40 22.16 10.76
C GLY A 214 -24.02 21.64 11.17
N GLY A 215 -23.40 20.75 10.40
CA GLY A 215 -22.08 20.18 10.70
C GLY A 215 -22.13 18.93 11.56
N LYS A 216 -23.30 18.32 11.76
CA LYS A 216 -23.45 17.06 12.49
C LYS A 216 -23.06 15.86 11.62
N THR A 217 -23.48 15.87 10.36
CA THR A 217 -23.18 14.83 9.37
C THR A 217 -22.45 15.43 8.17
N TRP A 218 -21.33 14.80 7.80
CA TRP A 218 -20.52 15.17 6.65
C TRP A 218 -20.55 14.04 5.63
N LYS A 219 -20.96 14.35 4.39
CA LYS A 219 -21.18 13.37 3.32
C LYS A 219 -20.35 13.72 2.08
N GLY A 220 -19.75 12.70 1.49
CA GLY A 220 -19.03 12.77 0.21
C GLY A 220 -19.51 11.68 -0.71
N ALA A 221 -20.03 12.05 -1.89
CA ALA A 221 -20.46 11.08 -2.88
C ALA A 221 -19.28 10.28 -3.44
N ARG A 222 -18.14 10.97 -3.66
CA ARG A 222 -16.92 10.39 -4.21
C ARG A 222 -15.69 11.18 -3.77
N ILE A 223 -14.66 10.47 -3.35
CA ILE A 223 -13.28 10.94 -3.19
C ILE A 223 -12.42 10.09 -4.12
N THR A 224 -11.87 10.72 -5.14
CA THR A 224 -11.01 10.10 -6.14
C THR A 224 -9.57 10.25 -5.73
N ILE A 225 -8.87 9.13 -5.54
CA ILE A 225 -7.44 9.09 -5.26
C ILE A 225 -6.68 8.98 -6.58
N GLY A 226 -5.68 9.84 -6.77
CA GLY A 226 -4.84 9.86 -7.96
C GLY A 226 -4.03 8.57 -8.14
N ASN A 227 -3.30 8.47 -9.26
CA ASN A 227 -2.33 7.39 -9.38
C ASN A 227 -1.15 7.64 -8.44
N TRP A 228 -0.61 6.56 -7.87
CA TRP A 228 0.65 6.62 -7.13
C TRP A 228 1.61 5.61 -7.69
N ASP A 229 2.73 6.13 -8.18
CA ASP A 229 3.83 5.33 -8.69
C ASP A 229 4.89 5.22 -7.60
N SER A 230 4.74 4.19 -6.77
CA SER A 230 5.81 3.65 -5.94
C SER A 230 6.46 2.47 -6.68
N GLY A 231 6.60 2.55 -8.00
CA GLY A 231 7.08 1.47 -8.85
C GLY A 231 8.60 1.33 -8.89
N PRO A 232 9.11 0.41 -9.73
CA PRO A 232 10.52 0.08 -9.84
C PRO A 232 11.40 1.32 -10.06
N SER A 233 12.36 1.51 -9.18
CA SER A 233 13.35 2.58 -9.27
C SER A 233 14.76 2.04 -9.02
N CYS A 234 15.72 2.55 -9.78
CA CYS A 234 17.13 2.26 -9.52
C CYS A 234 17.64 3.12 -8.34
N PRO A 235 18.55 2.60 -7.50
CA PRO A 235 19.26 1.31 -7.67
C PRO A 235 18.55 0.09 -7.08
N TRP A 236 17.44 0.25 -6.35
CA TRP A 236 16.79 -0.84 -5.60
C TRP A 236 16.31 -2.01 -6.47
N PHE A 237 16.03 -1.75 -7.75
CA PHE A 237 15.52 -2.76 -8.68
C PHE A 237 16.60 -3.41 -9.53
N ASP A 238 17.89 -3.18 -9.26
CA ASP A 238 18.95 -3.84 -10.02
C ASP A 238 18.81 -5.36 -9.93
N LYS A 239 18.83 -6.02 -11.09
CA LYS A 239 18.71 -7.47 -11.29
C LYS A 239 17.36 -8.06 -10.85
N GLN A 240 16.34 -7.24 -10.65
CA GLN A 240 14.98 -7.70 -10.41
C GLN A 240 14.21 -7.88 -11.71
N ASN A 241 13.19 -8.74 -11.70
CA ASN A 241 12.24 -8.89 -12.80
C ASN A 241 10.94 -8.14 -12.48
N VAL A 242 10.38 -7.45 -13.47
CA VAL A 242 9.11 -6.72 -13.37
C VAL A 242 8.17 -7.19 -14.46
N THR A 243 6.97 -7.60 -14.07
CA THR A 243 5.93 -8.03 -15.01
C THR A 243 4.94 -6.89 -15.28
N THR A 244 4.72 -6.53 -16.54
CA THR A 244 3.73 -5.51 -16.92
C THR A 244 2.30 -5.93 -16.58
N ARG A 245 1.36 -4.98 -16.64
CA ARG A 245 -0.07 -5.26 -16.41
C ARG A 245 -0.67 -6.28 -17.38
N THR A 246 -0.08 -6.46 -18.56
CA THR A 246 -0.52 -7.43 -19.59
C THR A 246 0.30 -8.72 -19.61
N GLY A 247 1.24 -8.88 -18.67
CA GLY A 247 1.88 -10.16 -18.37
C GLY A 247 3.30 -10.35 -18.91
N SER A 248 3.86 -9.36 -19.61
CA SER A 248 5.24 -9.48 -20.08
C SER A 248 6.25 -9.17 -18.98
N THR A 249 7.33 -9.94 -18.89
CA THR A 249 8.37 -9.76 -17.86
C THR A 249 9.60 -9.03 -18.42
N PHE A 250 10.14 -8.07 -17.67
CA PHE A 250 11.35 -7.33 -17.99
C PHE A 250 12.37 -7.48 -16.87
N GLY A 251 13.60 -7.85 -17.18
CA GLY A 251 14.70 -7.84 -16.21
C GLY A 251 15.37 -6.47 -16.16
N ILE A 252 15.71 -6.00 -14.97
CA ILE A 252 16.25 -4.67 -14.71
C ILE A 252 17.78 -4.69 -14.55
N GLU A 253 18.47 -3.85 -15.32
CA GLU A 253 19.90 -3.57 -15.20
C GLU A 253 20.06 -2.08 -14.85
N CYS A 254 20.39 -1.77 -13.59
CA CYS A 254 20.57 -0.39 -13.13
C CYS A 254 21.96 0.14 -13.48
N GLY A 255 22.04 1.43 -13.86
CA GLY A 255 23.31 2.07 -14.23
C GLY A 255 23.89 1.59 -15.57
N VAL A 256 23.15 0.79 -16.32
CA VAL A 256 23.55 0.26 -17.63
C VAL A 256 22.64 0.83 -18.71
N ARG A 257 23.24 1.25 -19.83
CA ARG A 257 22.51 1.55 -21.06
C ARG A 257 23.01 0.67 -22.19
N HIS A 258 22.18 0.54 -23.22
CA HIS A 258 22.56 -0.21 -24.41
C HIS A 258 22.51 0.60 -25.69
N ARG A 259 23.47 0.35 -26.59
CA ARG A 259 23.64 1.12 -27.83
C ARG A 259 22.74 0.63 -28.97
N GLY A 260 22.29 1.57 -29.80
CA GLY A 260 21.60 1.27 -31.07
C GLY A 260 20.15 0.84 -30.90
N GLY A 261 19.49 0.49 -32.02
CA GLY A 261 18.16 -0.12 -32.01
C GLY A 261 16.98 0.77 -31.63
N ASN A 262 17.14 2.08 -31.42
CA ASN A 262 16.03 2.95 -31.04
C ASN A 262 14.93 2.96 -32.13
N ILE A 263 13.72 2.54 -31.76
CA ILE A 263 12.52 2.57 -32.61
C ILE A 263 11.74 3.86 -32.36
N LYS A 264 11.57 4.22 -31.09
CA LYS A 264 10.74 5.35 -30.67
C LYS A 264 11.24 5.91 -29.34
N VAL A 265 11.16 7.22 -29.18
CA VAL A 265 11.37 7.89 -27.89
C VAL A 265 10.02 8.43 -27.42
N VAL A 266 9.67 8.11 -26.18
CA VAL A 266 8.45 8.58 -25.50
C VAL A 266 8.82 9.15 -24.14
N GLN A 267 7.96 9.96 -23.54
CA GLN A 267 8.23 10.57 -22.23
C GLN A 267 7.09 10.28 -21.26
N PRO A 268 6.97 9.02 -20.81
CA PRO A 268 5.87 8.60 -19.95
C PRO A 268 6.04 9.07 -18.49
N GLY A 269 7.21 9.59 -18.12
CA GLY A 269 7.51 10.08 -16.78
C GLY A 269 7.88 8.99 -15.77
N ASN A 270 7.37 7.77 -15.93
CA ASN A 270 7.64 6.65 -15.04
C ASN A 270 8.00 5.33 -15.74
N PHE A 271 8.56 4.41 -14.96
CA PHE A 271 9.13 3.15 -15.41
C PHE A 271 8.10 2.18 -15.98
N MET A 272 6.99 1.93 -15.26
CA MET A 272 6.00 0.95 -15.72
C MET A 272 5.37 1.39 -17.04
N SER A 273 5.05 2.67 -17.15
CA SER A 273 4.47 3.21 -18.39
C SER A 273 5.46 3.11 -19.55
N CYS A 274 6.77 3.17 -19.30
CA CYS A 274 7.80 2.95 -20.31
C CYS A 274 7.77 1.51 -20.85
N ILE A 275 7.76 0.50 -19.97
CA ILE A 275 7.76 -0.90 -20.39
C ILE A 275 6.43 -1.34 -21.03
N GLU A 276 5.30 -0.78 -20.59
CA GLU A 276 4.00 -1.02 -21.24
C GLU A 276 3.90 -0.39 -22.63
N MET A 277 4.57 0.75 -22.85
CA MET A 277 4.70 1.31 -24.19
C MET A 277 5.57 0.45 -25.09
N CYS A 278 6.64 -0.17 -24.55
CA CYS A 278 7.43 -1.16 -25.28
C CYS A 278 6.60 -2.37 -25.67
N GLU A 279 5.85 -2.94 -24.73
CA GLU A 279 5.03 -4.11 -24.98
C GLU A 279 3.97 -3.90 -26.07
N LYS A 280 3.44 -2.67 -26.19
CA LYS A 280 2.50 -2.29 -27.26
C LYS A 280 3.18 -1.93 -28.58
N ALA A 281 4.48 -1.65 -28.56
CA ALA A 281 5.24 -1.23 -29.74
C ALA A 281 5.76 -2.45 -30.51
N ALA A 282 5.33 -2.59 -31.76
CA ALA A 282 5.79 -3.65 -32.63
C ALA A 282 7.32 -3.64 -32.75
N GLY A 283 7.94 -4.79 -32.46
CA GLY A 283 9.39 -4.98 -32.53
C GLY A 283 10.17 -4.46 -31.33
N CYS A 284 9.54 -3.91 -30.27
CA CYS A 284 10.27 -3.50 -29.08
C CYS A 284 10.67 -4.71 -28.21
N VAL A 285 11.95 -4.79 -27.86
CA VAL A 285 12.54 -5.88 -27.06
C VAL A 285 13.43 -5.36 -25.91
N HIS A 286 13.61 -4.05 -25.82
CA HIS A 286 14.45 -3.41 -24.80
C HIS A 286 14.00 -1.97 -24.61
N VAL A 287 14.15 -1.44 -23.40
CA VAL A 287 14.02 -0.01 -23.13
C VAL A 287 15.23 0.51 -22.36
N ASP A 288 15.65 1.73 -22.68
CA ASP A 288 16.48 2.52 -21.77
C ASP A 288 15.62 3.67 -21.24
N MET A 289 15.58 3.83 -19.91
CA MET A 289 14.89 4.95 -19.28
C MET A 289 15.89 5.96 -18.70
N VAL A 290 15.75 7.21 -19.11
CA VAL A 290 16.65 8.32 -18.77
C VAL A 290 15.81 9.56 -18.45
N GLU A 291 15.81 10.00 -17.19
CA GLU A 291 15.14 11.24 -16.76
C GLU A 291 13.69 11.37 -17.25
N GLY A 292 12.90 10.30 -17.07
CA GLY A 292 11.50 10.25 -17.51
C GLY A 292 11.28 10.02 -19.01
N LYS A 293 12.34 10.04 -19.83
CA LYS A 293 12.31 9.62 -21.24
C LYS A 293 12.55 8.13 -21.34
N CYS A 294 11.82 7.49 -22.25
CA CYS A 294 11.83 6.07 -22.50
C CYS A 294 12.22 5.85 -23.97
N PHE A 295 13.36 5.21 -24.19
CA PHE A 295 13.87 4.86 -25.51
C PHE A 295 13.45 3.41 -25.78
N LEU A 296 12.43 3.21 -26.60
CA LEU A 296 11.98 1.90 -27.05
C LEU A 296 12.92 1.38 -28.12
N LYS A 297 13.41 0.14 -27.98
CA LYS A 297 14.47 -0.40 -28.84
C LYS A 297 14.11 -1.76 -29.44
N SER A 298 14.51 -1.99 -30.68
CA SER A 298 14.32 -3.25 -31.43
C SER A 298 15.41 -4.28 -31.19
N THR A 299 16.49 -3.88 -30.53
CA THR A 299 17.61 -4.73 -30.14
C THR A 299 18.12 -4.24 -28.80
N VAL A 300 18.63 -5.16 -27.98
CA VAL A 300 19.35 -4.82 -26.74
C VAL A 300 20.58 -4.01 -27.10
N GLY A 301 21.50 -4.58 -27.88
CA GLY A 301 22.75 -3.91 -28.28
C GLY A 301 23.82 -3.94 -27.18
N ALA A 302 24.97 -3.33 -27.44
CA ALA A 302 26.12 -3.39 -26.55
C ALA A 302 25.88 -2.58 -25.26
N ALA A 303 26.06 -3.23 -24.11
CA ALA A 303 25.96 -2.62 -22.79
C ALA A 303 27.14 -1.66 -22.54
N PHE A 304 26.87 -0.54 -21.88
CA PHE A 304 27.90 0.34 -21.34
C PHE A 304 27.42 0.94 -20.02
N GLN A 305 28.37 1.17 -19.12
CA GLN A 305 28.11 1.83 -17.84
C GLN A 305 27.73 3.28 -18.09
N ASP A 306 26.63 3.70 -17.49
CA ASP A 306 26.23 5.09 -17.44
C ASP A 306 26.48 5.63 -16.03
N SER A 307 27.15 6.78 -15.95
CA SER A 307 27.61 7.36 -14.70
C SER A 307 26.47 7.85 -13.80
N LYS A 308 25.21 7.81 -14.25
CA LYS A 308 24.06 8.01 -13.36
C LYS A 308 23.44 6.65 -12.99
N ALA A 309 23.62 6.25 -11.74
CA ALA A 309 23.07 5.02 -11.16
C ALA A 309 21.52 4.96 -11.14
N SER A 310 20.83 6.04 -11.54
CA SER A 310 19.36 6.16 -11.56
C SER A 310 18.70 5.61 -12.84
N TYR A 311 19.46 5.09 -13.80
CA TYR A 311 18.92 4.62 -15.08
C TYR A 311 18.61 3.13 -15.11
N CYS A 312 17.53 2.78 -15.81
CA CYS A 312 17.14 1.39 -16.07
C CYS A 312 17.44 1.04 -17.53
N GLY A 313 18.29 0.02 -17.78
CA GLY A 313 18.40 -0.70 -19.04
C GLY A 313 17.78 -2.09 -18.87
N LEU A 314 16.85 -2.49 -19.73
CA LEU A 314 16.02 -3.68 -19.45
C LEU A 314 15.99 -4.72 -20.56
N ARG A 315 16.13 -5.99 -20.20
CA ARG A 315 15.90 -7.10 -21.12
C ARG A 315 14.44 -7.54 -21.07
N TYR A 316 13.76 -7.53 -22.21
CA TYR A 316 12.40 -8.05 -22.34
C TYR A 316 12.40 -9.58 -22.45
N PHE A 317 11.63 -10.24 -21.59
CA PHE A 317 11.38 -11.67 -21.61
C PHE A 317 9.87 -11.90 -21.81
N ARG A 318 9.47 -12.22 -23.04
CA ARG A 318 8.08 -12.61 -23.31
C ARG A 318 7.88 -14.07 -22.89
N ALA A 319 7.23 -14.29 -21.74
CA ALA A 319 6.61 -15.58 -21.46
C ALA A 319 5.40 -15.74 -22.40
N LYS A 320 5.27 -16.92 -23.03
CA LYS A 320 4.14 -17.25 -23.90
C LYS A 320 2.88 -17.53 -23.08
#